data_AF-A0A7X2NKR3-F1
#
_entry.id   AF-A0A7X2NKR3-F1
#
_cell.length_a   1.000
_cell.length_b   1.000
_cell.length_c   1.000
_cell.angle_alpha   90.00
_cell.angle_beta   90.00
_cell.angle_gamma   90.00
#
_symmetry.space_group_name_H-M   'P 1'
#
loop_
_entity.id
_entity.type
_entity.pdbx_description
1 polymer ?
#
loop_
_entity_poly.entity_id
_entity_poly.type
_entity_poly.pdbx_seq_one_letter_code
_entity_poly.pdbx_strand_id
1 'polypeptide(L)'
;MEKVERVIFVPDMRYFVGADKRLRSELTKDMDAYRLEDEDFVERHPTYLYDCGDRMEADGKPGHVYAFRVPGATRGGIYTDEYGHITDITFDEKTCFECIPCYNRQVEAVREKYLGAKVEIPTVRVLLGTDMEQVTAMDEESTFCVADMMDPDVINPNEASYAYGVFLGEHLIGYCTIGGADDCPDMIEKHEHWSGKSLLLGDVFIQDDYQGQGLGTMLVSIARTLEDPQEELPIFLTLLFDEIGKFYQKLGWQWCDETKEYCMVYLPPHYKKIIPDDKRLSLRRPLFSLKLILSRTCA
;
A
#
# COMPACT_ATOMS: atom_id res chain seq x y z
N MET A 1 17.85 -23.17 3.51
CA MET A 1 17.31 -21.82 3.27
C MET A 1 18.03 -20.87 4.19
N GLU A 2 18.36 -19.68 3.73
CA GLU A 2 18.92 -18.62 4.59
C GLU A 2 17.87 -18.19 5.61
N LYS A 3 18.27 -17.98 6.86
CA LYS A 3 17.36 -17.53 7.91
C LYS A 3 16.98 -16.07 7.66
N VAL A 4 15.71 -15.77 7.88
CA VAL A 4 15.20 -14.41 7.76
C VAL A 4 15.24 -13.74 9.13
N GLU A 5 15.79 -12.52 9.20
CA GLU A 5 15.86 -11.75 10.45
C GLU A 5 14.56 -11.00 10.75
N ARG A 6 13.87 -10.51 9.72
CA ARG A 6 12.62 -9.76 9.81
C ARG A 6 11.65 -10.15 8.71
N VAL A 7 10.36 -10.14 9.00
CA VAL A 7 9.30 -10.38 8.03
C VAL A 7 8.25 -9.29 8.11
N ILE A 8 7.92 -8.69 6.95
CA ILE A 8 6.97 -7.59 6.87
C ILE A 8 5.59 -8.14 6.51
N PHE A 9 4.60 -7.89 7.35
CA PHE A 9 3.21 -8.28 7.14
C PHE A 9 2.42 -7.08 6.63
N VAL A 10 2.18 -7.04 5.32
CA VAL A 10 1.49 -5.94 4.64
C VAL A 10 -0.02 -6.23 4.56
N PRO A 11 -0.91 -5.29 4.91
CA PRO A 11 -2.34 -5.44 4.70
C PRO A 11 -2.72 -5.79 3.25
N ASP A 12 -3.62 -6.76 3.06
CA ASP A 12 -4.09 -7.16 1.73
C ASP A 12 -5.17 -6.19 1.21
N MET A 13 -4.72 -5.18 0.47
CA MET A 13 -5.59 -4.10 -0.02
C MET A 13 -6.54 -4.52 -1.15
N ARG A 14 -6.52 -5.76 -1.62
CA ARG A 14 -7.41 -6.25 -2.69
C ARG A 14 -8.88 -6.33 -2.27
N TYR A 15 -9.16 -6.42 -0.97
CA TYR A 15 -10.51 -6.70 -0.44
C TYR A 15 -11.02 -5.59 0.48
N PHE A 16 -10.56 -4.35 0.32
CA PHE A 16 -10.83 -3.24 1.24
C PHE A 16 -12.34 -2.96 1.40
N VAL A 17 -12.94 -3.58 2.43
CA VAL A 17 -14.28 -3.32 2.96
C VAL A 17 -14.17 -3.40 4.49
N GLY A 18 -13.55 -2.39 5.10
CA GLY A 18 -13.51 -2.17 6.57
C GLY A 18 -12.72 -3.21 7.38
N ALA A 19 -11.79 -2.76 8.23
CA ALA A 19 -11.12 -3.55 9.28
C ALA A 19 -10.68 -4.99 8.87
N ASP A 20 -10.32 -5.20 7.59
CA ASP A 20 -9.97 -6.53 7.11
C ASP A 20 -8.61 -6.92 7.67
N LYS A 21 -8.60 -7.94 8.53
CA LYS A 21 -7.42 -8.41 9.27
C LYS A 21 -6.48 -9.27 8.40
N ARG A 22 -6.55 -9.12 7.08
CA ARG A 22 -5.79 -9.93 6.13
C ARG A 22 -4.45 -9.28 5.85
N LEU A 23 -3.39 -10.05 6.04
CA LEU A 23 -2.02 -9.65 5.80
C LEU A 23 -1.37 -10.61 4.79
N ARG A 24 -0.39 -10.09 4.06
CA ARG A 24 0.43 -10.82 3.10
C ARG A 24 1.89 -10.53 3.39
N SER A 25 2.76 -11.48 3.10
CA SER A 25 4.19 -11.37 3.30
C SER A 25 4.96 -12.31 2.38
N GLU A 26 6.27 -12.16 2.32
CA GLU A 26 7.13 -13.17 1.68
C GLU A 26 6.90 -14.58 2.23
N LEU A 27 6.63 -14.72 3.53
CA LEU A 27 6.34 -16.02 4.15
C LEU A 27 5.11 -16.66 3.51
N THR A 28 4.02 -15.89 3.28
CA THR A 28 2.84 -16.43 2.58
C THR A 28 3.12 -16.80 1.12
N LYS A 29 4.06 -16.13 0.45
CA LYS A 29 4.48 -16.49 -0.91
C LYS A 29 5.32 -17.76 -0.94
N ASP A 30 6.22 -17.92 0.03
CA ASP A 30 6.99 -19.15 0.22
C ASP A 30 6.07 -20.33 0.48
N MET A 31 5.00 -20.13 1.26
CA MET A 31 3.96 -21.15 1.42
C MET A 31 3.25 -21.47 0.12
N ASP A 32 2.82 -20.45 -0.63
CA ASP A 32 2.13 -20.61 -1.92
C ASP A 32 2.94 -21.50 -2.89
N ALA A 33 4.28 -21.49 -2.82
CA ALA A 33 5.16 -22.35 -3.63
C ALA A 33 5.10 -23.85 -3.27
N TYR A 34 4.64 -24.21 -2.07
CA TYR A 34 4.48 -25.59 -1.63
C TYR A 34 3.04 -26.11 -1.78
N ARG A 35 2.14 -25.31 -2.37
CA ARG A 35 0.76 -25.71 -2.60
C ARG A 35 0.67 -26.86 -3.61
N LEU A 36 -0.31 -27.73 -3.41
CA LEU A 36 -0.56 -28.87 -4.29
C LEU A 36 -1.56 -28.53 -5.41
N GLU A 37 -2.27 -27.41 -5.29
CA GLU A 37 -3.14 -26.90 -6.34
C GLU A 37 -2.35 -26.35 -7.54
N ASP A 38 -3.01 -26.22 -8.69
CA ASP A 38 -2.41 -25.63 -9.88
C ASP A 38 -2.10 -24.13 -9.70
N GLU A 39 -1.11 -23.64 -10.45
CA GLU A 39 -0.62 -22.25 -10.35
C GLU A 39 -1.75 -21.22 -10.57
N ASP A 40 -2.65 -21.45 -11.50
CA ASP A 40 -3.78 -20.55 -11.79
C ASP A 40 -4.74 -20.44 -10.59
N PHE A 41 -4.95 -21.54 -9.85
CA PHE A 41 -5.74 -21.51 -8.62
C PHE A 41 -5.02 -20.77 -7.50
N VAL A 42 -3.72 -21.00 -7.33
CA VAL A 42 -2.91 -20.31 -6.31
C VAL A 42 -2.90 -18.80 -6.56
N GLU A 43 -2.74 -18.36 -7.81
CA GLU A 43 -2.74 -16.94 -8.17
C GLU A 43 -4.09 -16.27 -7.82
N ARG A 44 -5.21 -16.96 -8.09
CA ARG A 44 -6.56 -16.45 -7.80
C ARG A 44 -6.93 -16.51 -6.32
N HIS A 45 -6.35 -17.44 -5.58
CA HIS A 45 -6.70 -17.72 -4.19
C HIS A 45 -5.47 -17.86 -3.31
N PRO A 46 -4.62 -16.84 -3.21
CA PRO A 46 -3.32 -17.00 -2.62
C PRO A 46 -3.42 -16.98 -1.08
N THR A 47 -2.43 -17.54 -0.42
CA THR A 47 -2.41 -17.69 1.04
C THR A 47 -2.31 -16.35 1.74
N TYR A 48 -3.09 -16.12 2.79
CA TYR A 48 -2.99 -14.89 3.56
C TYR A 48 -2.92 -15.21 5.05
N LEU A 49 -2.46 -14.23 5.83
CA LEU A 49 -2.48 -14.26 7.28
C LEU A 49 -3.72 -13.54 7.75
N TYR A 50 -4.39 -14.10 8.75
CA TYR A 50 -5.46 -13.41 9.47
C TYR A 50 -4.96 -13.06 10.86
N ASP A 51 -4.92 -11.77 11.20
CA ASP A 51 -4.59 -11.29 12.54
C ASP A 51 -5.69 -11.74 13.52
N CYS A 52 -5.32 -12.64 14.45
CA CYS A 52 -6.21 -13.16 15.48
C CYS A 52 -6.18 -12.29 16.75
N GLY A 53 -5.24 -11.35 16.86
CA GLY A 53 -5.01 -10.52 18.02
C GLY A 53 -4.04 -11.12 19.03
N ASP A 54 -3.97 -10.46 20.18
CA ASP A 54 -3.10 -10.85 21.28
C ASP A 54 -3.51 -12.20 21.87
N ARG A 55 -2.50 -12.96 22.31
CA ARG A 55 -2.66 -14.19 23.08
C ARG A 55 -1.90 -14.14 24.38
N MET A 56 -2.34 -14.98 25.30
CA MET A 56 -1.55 -15.40 26.45
C MET A 56 -1.15 -16.86 26.24
N GLU A 57 0.15 -17.15 26.30
CA GLU A 57 0.64 -18.53 26.33
C GLU A 57 0.19 -19.26 27.61
N ALA A 58 0.26 -20.59 27.60
CA ALA A 58 -0.14 -21.42 28.74
C ALA A 58 0.70 -21.15 30.02
N ASP A 59 1.90 -20.62 29.86
CA ASP A 59 2.79 -20.21 30.96
C ASP A 59 2.59 -18.73 31.39
N GLY A 60 1.62 -18.03 30.78
CA GLY A 60 1.28 -16.65 31.10
C GLY A 60 2.12 -15.61 30.36
N LYS A 61 2.93 -15.98 29.37
CA LYS A 61 3.65 -14.99 28.54
C LYS A 61 2.73 -14.35 27.49
N PRO A 62 2.76 -13.01 27.35
CA PRO A 62 2.03 -12.33 26.28
C PRO A 62 2.67 -12.60 24.91
N GLY A 63 1.85 -12.56 23.88
CA GLY A 63 2.27 -12.73 22.49
C GLY A 63 1.13 -12.41 21.52
N HIS A 64 1.33 -12.71 20.24
CA HIS A 64 0.33 -12.46 19.20
C HIS A 64 0.15 -13.68 18.30
N VAL A 65 -1.00 -13.79 17.64
CA VAL A 65 -1.32 -14.92 16.75
C VAL A 65 -1.79 -14.44 15.39
N TYR A 66 -1.23 -15.05 14.35
CA TYR A 66 -1.70 -14.91 12.98
C TYR A 66 -2.10 -16.29 12.47
N ALA A 67 -3.27 -16.43 11.88
CA ALA A 67 -3.71 -17.69 11.28
C ALA A 67 -3.37 -17.73 9.79
N PHE A 68 -2.77 -18.83 9.32
CA PHE A 68 -2.70 -19.08 7.88
C PHE A 68 -4.07 -19.39 7.35
N ARG A 69 -4.45 -18.70 6.29
CA ARG A 69 -5.73 -18.87 5.63
C ARG A 69 -5.53 -19.05 4.14
N VAL A 70 -6.32 -19.96 3.61
CA VAL A 70 -6.72 -19.98 2.21
C VAL A 70 -8.24 -19.86 2.20
N PRO A 71 -8.88 -19.43 1.10
CA PRO A 71 -10.34 -19.32 1.05
C PRO A 71 -11.03 -20.58 1.59
N GLY A 72 -11.84 -20.40 2.64
CA GLY A 72 -12.62 -21.47 3.28
C GLY A 72 -11.92 -22.30 4.37
N ALA A 73 -10.66 -22.04 4.75
CA ALA A 73 -9.98 -22.86 5.76
C ALA A 73 -8.87 -22.15 6.56
N THR A 74 -8.67 -22.57 7.81
CA THR A 74 -7.45 -22.32 8.59
C THR A 74 -6.45 -23.43 8.29
N ARG A 75 -5.19 -23.08 7.97
CA ARG A 75 -4.15 -24.05 7.61
C ARG A 75 -3.03 -24.17 8.64
N GLY A 76 -3.07 -23.33 9.68
CA GLY A 76 -2.05 -23.27 10.71
C GLY A 76 -1.99 -21.89 11.36
N GLY A 77 -0.90 -21.62 12.07
CA GLY A 77 -0.68 -20.32 12.68
C GLY A 77 0.79 -19.95 12.86
N ILE A 78 1.02 -18.64 12.92
CA ILE A 78 2.25 -18.01 13.37
C ILE A 78 2.00 -17.47 14.76
N TYR A 79 2.98 -17.68 15.61
CA TYR A 79 2.94 -17.30 17.00
C TYR A 79 4.15 -16.43 17.31
N THR A 80 3.93 -15.32 18.00
CA THR A 80 5.00 -14.42 18.42
C THR A 80 5.06 -14.26 19.93
N ASP A 81 6.22 -13.81 20.42
CA ASP A 81 6.36 -13.23 21.74
C ASP A 81 5.82 -11.78 21.78
N GLU A 82 5.95 -11.13 22.95
CA GLU A 82 5.54 -9.74 23.19
C GLU A 82 6.35 -8.71 22.41
N TYR A 83 7.51 -9.09 21.87
CA TYR A 83 8.38 -8.25 21.06
C TYR A 83 8.20 -8.48 19.56
N GLY A 84 7.28 -9.38 19.18
CA GLY A 84 6.96 -9.70 17.79
C GLY A 84 7.90 -10.72 17.14
N HIS A 85 8.77 -11.41 17.89
CA HIS A 85 9.59 -12.49 17.32
C HIS A 85 8.78 -13.76 17.16
N ILE A 86 8.88 -14.42 16.01
CA ILE A 86 8.21 -15.68 15.74
C ILE A 86 8.78 -16.77 16.66
N THR A 87 7.96 -17.22 17.61
CA THR A 87 8.30 -18.30 18.55
C THR A 87 7.89 -19.66 18.03
N ASP A 88 6.86 -19.72 17.19
CA ASP A 88 6.44 -20.96 16.54
C ASP A 88 5.65 -20.73 15.25
N ILE A 89 5.69 -21.73 14.38
CA ILE A 89 4.86 -21.82 13.17
C ILE A 89 4.30 -23.23 13.13
N THR A 90 2.97 -23.35 13.13
CA THR A 90 2.28 -24.64 13.05
C THR A 90 1.53 -24.76 11.75
N PHE A 91 1.45 -26.00 11.26
CA PHE A 91 0.60 -26.39 10.15
C PHE A 91 -0.38 -27.45 10.67
N ASP A 92 -1.67 -27.29 10.38
CA ASP A 92 -2.67 -28.25 10.83
C ASP A 92 -2.55 -29.53 10.00
N GLU A 93 -1.97 -30.58 10.58
CA GLU A 93 -1.71 -31.87 9.90
C GLU A 93 -2.97 -32.45 9.26
N LYS A 94 -4.16 -32.33 9.87
CA LYS A 94 -5.39 -32.88 9.28
C LYS A 94 -5.83 -32.13 8.04
N THR A 95 -5.41 -30.87 7.95
CA THR A 95 -5.87 -29.91 6.95
C THR A 95 -4.79 -29.65 5.89
N CYS A 96 -3.53 -29.97 6.19
CA CYS A 96 -2.37 -29.80 5.34
C CYS A 96 -1.73 -31.13 4.91
N PHE A 97 -1.91 -32.24 5.67
CA PHE A 97 -1.22 -33.54 5.49
C PHE A 97 -2.02 -34.74 6.04
N GLU A 98 -3.24 -35.03 5.57
CA GLU A 98 -3.47 -36.17 4.68
C GLU A 98 -4.95 -36.19 4.22
N CYS A 99 -5.23 -35.53 3.07
CA CYS A 99 -6.43 -35.63 2.22
C CYS A 99 -7.40 -34.43 2.10
N ILE A 100 -6.87 -33.20 2.11
CA ILE A 100 -7.37 -32.09 1.28
C ILE A 100 -6.11 -31.39 0.71
N PRO A 101 -6.02 -31.12 -0.61
CA PRO A 101 -4.74 -30.93 -1.32
C PRO A 101 -4.14 -29.53 -1.11
N CYS A 102 -3.60 -29.25 0.07
CA CYS A 102 -3.24 -27.87 0.40
C CYS A 102 -1.75 -27.58 0.39
N TYR A 103 -0.91 -28.45 0.94
CA TYR A 103 0.56 -28.28 0.86
C TYR A 103 1.25 -29.62 0.72
N ASN A 104 2.48 -29.59 0.20
CA ASN A 104 3.42 -30.71 0.30
C ASN A 104 4.23 -30.62 1.60
N ARG A 105 4.76 -31.75 2.07
CA ARG A 105 5.42 -31.85 3.40
C ARG A 105 6.66 -30.95 3.52
N GLN A 106 7.20 -30.45 2.41
CA GLN A 106 8.35 -29.54 2.41
C GLN A 106 7.98 -28.13 2.90
N VAL A 107 6.69 -27.82 3.10
CA VAL A 107 6.25 -26.55 3.72
C VAL A 107 6.83 -26.35 5.13
N GLU A 108 7.22 -27.44 5.82
CA GLU A 108 7.92 -27.35 7.11
C GLU A 108 9.26 -26.60 7.00
N ALA A 109 9.88 -26.54 5.82
CA ALA A 109 11.08 -25.74 5.60
C ALA A 109 10.80 -24.22 5.76
N VAL A 110 9.56 -23.77 5.56
CA VAL A 110 9.13 -22.39 5.86
C VAL A 110 9.25 -22.11 7.35
N ARG A 111 8.87 -23.07 8.21
CA ARG A 111 9.03 -22.92 9.66
C ARG A 111 10.49 -22.67 10.02
N GLU A 112 11.41 -23.48 9.51
CA GLU A 112 12.84 -23.34 9.81
C GLU A 112 13.44 -22.01 9.32
N LYS A 113 12.96 -21.50 8.19
CA LYS A 113 13.43 -20.22 7.60
C LYS A 113 13.03 -19.00 8.43
N TYR A 114 11.80 -19.00 8.97
CA TYR A 114 11.21 -17.82 9.61
C TYR A 114 11.19 -17.88 11.15
N LEU A 115 11.55 -19.01 11.76
CA LEU A 115 11.61 -19.12 13.22
C LEU A 115 12.64 -18.15 13.81
N GLY A 116 12.18 -17.30 14.73
CA GLY A 116 12.96 -16.22 15.35
C GLY A 116 12.95 -14.90 14.59
N ALA A 117 12.35 -14.83 13.39
CA ALA A 117 12.23 -13.58 12.65
C ALA A 117 11.32 -12.59 13.41
N LYS A 118 11.66 -11.30 13.36
CA LYS A 118 10.81 -10.24 13.90
C LYS A 118 9.70 -9.89 12.91
N VAL A 119 8.45 -9.94 13.37
CA VAL A 119 7.29 -9.47 12.60
C VAL A 119 7.20 -7.96 12.69
N GLU A 120 7.11 -7.30 11.53
CA GLU A 120 6.86 -5.86 11.44
C GLU A 120 5.65 -5.59 10.56
N ILE A 121 4.76 -4.71 11.01
CA ILE A 121 3.55 -4.31 10.27
C ILE A 121 3.75 -2.86 9.87
N PRO A 122 3.76 -2.53 8.56
CA PRO A 122 3.93 -1.17 8.11
C PRO A 122 2.68 -0.36 8.45
N THR A 123 2.90 0.91 8.76
CA THR A 123 1.84 1.89 8.94
C THR A 123 1.92 2.94 7.86
N VAL A 124 0.77 3.55 7.58
CA VAL A 124 0.69 4.66 6.66
C VAL A 124 0.15 5.86 7.41
N ARG A 125 0.79 7.02 7.23
CA ARG A 125 0.33 8.27 7.80
C ARG A 125 0.74 9.45 6.93
N VAL A 126 0.11 10.59 7.21
CA VAL A 126 0.53 11.89 6.69
C VAL A 126 1.98 12.16 7.10
N LEU A 127 2.77 12.73 6.19
CA LEU A 127 4.11 13.23 6.44
C LEU A 127 4.03 14.63 7.07
N LEU A 128 4.80 14.80 8.15
CA LEU A 128 4.84 16.00 8.97
C LEU A 128 6.22 16.67 8.86
N GLY A 129 6.34 17.91 9.32
CA GLY A 129 7.61 18.63 9.41
C GLY A 129 8.68 17.88 10.21
N THR A 130 8.28 17.01 11.14
CA THR A 130 9.20 16.13 11.89
C THR A 130 9.83 15.03 11.05
N ASP A 131 9.26 14.71 9.88
CA ASP A 131 9.75 13.68 8.96
C ASP A 131 10.67 14.23 7.88
N MET A 132 10.87 15.56 7.81
CA MET A 132 11.59 16.25 6.73
C MET A 132 12.98 15.67 6.44
N GLU A 133 13.73 15.28 7.47
CA GLU A 133 15.05 14.68 7.30
C GLU A 133 14.99 13.35 6.53
N GLN A 134 14.03 12.49 6.88
CA GLN A 134 13.83 11.20 6.20
C GLN A 134 13.28 11.40 4.79
N VAL A 135 12.40 12.38 4.58
CA VAL A 135 11.86 12.71 3.24
C VAL A 135 12.96 13.25 2.34
N THR A 136 13.83 14.12 2.85
CA THR A 136 14.98 14.65 2.09
C THR A 136 15.93 13.53 1.66
N ALA A 137 16.25 12.60 2.57
CA ALA A 137 17.07 11.44 2.21
C ALA A 137 16.40 10.57 1.13
N MET A 138 15.08 10.42 1.20
CA MET A 138 14.31 9.63 0.24
C MET A 138 14.18 10.33 -1.12
N ASP A 139 14.14 11.67 -1.16
CA ASP A 139 14.21 12.47 -2.39
C ASP A 139 15.54 12.28 -3.12
N GLU A 140 16.66 12.16 -2.38
CA GLU A 140 17.97 11.85 -2.98
C GLU A 140 17.98 10.47 -3.67
N GLU A 141 17.27 9.49 -3.11
CA GLU A 141 17.15 8.14 -3.69
C GLU A 141 16.16 8.09 -4.85
N SER A 142 15.00 8.72 -4.72
CA SER A 142 13.90 8.65 -5.68
C SER A 142 14.04 9.61 -6.84
N THR A 143 14.85 10.66 -6.69
CA THR A 143 14.97 11.84 -7.56
C THR A 143 13.72 12.74 -7.61
N PHE A 144 12.74 12.51 -6.74
CA PHE A 144 11.63 13.43 -6.53
C PHE A 144 12.02 14.60 -5.61
N CYS A 145 11.11 15.56 -5.45
CA CYS A 145 11.29 16.76 -4.62
C CYS A 145 10.14 16.91 -3.62
N VAL A 146 9.76 15.84 -2.92
CA VAL A 146 8.61 15.86 -1.99
C VAL A 146 8.88 16.79 -0.81
N ALA A 147 10.12 16.88 -0.33
CA ALA A 147 10.52 17.78 0.74
C ALA A 147 10.25 19.25 0.40
N ASP A 148 10.47 19.68 -0.85
CA ASP A 148 10.22 21.06 -1.30
C ASP A 148 8.74 21.44 -1.28
N MET A 149 7.88 20.42 -1.30
CA MET A 149 6.45 20.58 -1.29
C MET A 149 5.91 20.55 0.17
N MET A 150 6.58 19.87 1.09
CA MET A 150 6.14 19.83 2.48
C MET A 150 6.30 21.17 3.22
N ASP A 151 5.40 21.44 4.16
CA ASP A 151 5.52 22.57 5.09
C ASP A 151 6.22 22.10 6.39
N PRO A 152 7.43 22.59 6.71
CA PRO A 152 8.17 22.16 7.89
C PRO A 152 7.51 22.56 9.22
N ASP A 153 6.57 23.52 9.20
CA ASP A 153 5.84 23.96 10.39
C ASP A 153 4.60 23.09 10.66
N VAL A 154 4.17 22.27 9.70
CA VAL A 154 3.03 21.34 9.86
C VAL A 154 3.43 20.14 10.71
N ILE A 155 3.10 20.18 11.99
CA ILE A 155 3.37 19.10 12.97
C ILE A 155 2.12 18.36 13.43
N ASN A 156 0.94 18.84 13.05
CA ASN A 156 -0.34 18.23 13.41
C ASN A 156 -0.91 17.46 12.22
N PRO A 157 -1.19 16.15 12.34
CA PRO A 157 -1.74 15.35 11.23
C PRO A 157 -3.15 15.77 10.78
N ASN A 158 -3.83 16.64 11.54
CA ASN A 158 -5.12 17.20 11.14
C ASN A 158 -4.99 18.48 10.29
N GLU A 159 -3.78 19.01 10.14
CA GLU A 159 -3.49 20.08 9.21
C GLU A 159 -3.32 19.49 7.80
N ALA A 160 -3.68 20.28 6.78
CA ALA A 160 -3.67 19.79 5.41
C ALA A 160 -2.22 19.58 4.95
N SER A 161 -1.84 18.31 4.81
CA SER A 161 -0.67 17.88 4.07
C SER A 161 -1.14 16.93 2.98
N TYR A 162 -0.40 16.94 1.88
CA TYR A 162 -0.68 16.15 0.68
C TYR A 162 0.36 15.04 0.49
N ALA A 163 1.31 14.92 1.40
CA ALA A 163 2.36 13.91 1.36
C ALA A 163 2.08 12.84 2.41
N TYR A 164 2.22 11.57 2.00
CA TYR A 164 1.95 10.40 2.83
C TYR A 164 3.15 9.47 2.81
N GLY A 165 3.47 8.89 3.95
CA GLY A 165 4.60 7.98 4.12
C GLY A 165 4.13 6.60 4.56
N VAL A 166 4.86 5.57 4.13
CA VAL A 166 4.78 4.23 4.70
C VAL A 166 5.98 4.01 5.62
N PHE A 167 5.70 3.57 6.84
CA PHE A 167 6.67 3.49 7.92
C PHE A 167 6.75 2.08 8.49
N LEU A 168 7.97 1.63 8.81
CA LEU A 168 8.23 0.50 9.72
C LEU A 168 8.74 1.06 11.05
N GLY A 169 7.88 1.04 12.06
CA GLY A 169 8.13 1.81 13.28
C GLY A 169 8.23 3.30 12.95
N GLU A 170 9.36 3.93 13.29
CA GLU A 170 9.62 5.35 13.03
C GLU A 170 10.37 5.60 11.70
N HIS A 171 10.74 4.53 10.99
CA HIS A 171 11.54 4.63 9.78
C HIS A 171 10.66 4.73 8.52
N LEU A 172 10.82 5.81 7.77
CA LEU A 172 10.15 6.02 6.48
C LEU A 172 10.80 5.12 5.42
N ILE A 173 10.00 4.29 4.76
CA ILE A 173 10.48 3.32 3.75
C ILE A 173 9.83 3.52 2.37
N GLY A 174 8.98 4.54 2.25
CA GLY A 174 8.37 4.96 0.99
C GLY A 174 7.38 6.11 1.21
N TYR A 175 7.02 6.80 0.14
CA TYR A 175 6.05 7.89 0.19
C TYR A 175 5.21 8.00 -1.08
N CYS A 176 4.18 8.84 -1.03
CA CYS A 176 3.50 9.39 -2.20
C CYS A 176 2.93 10.78 -1.92
N THR A 177 2.55 11.49 -2.99
CA THR A 177 1.82 12.76 -2.91
C THR A 177 0.42 12.63 -3.49
N ILE A 178 -0.55 13.34 -2.91
CA ILE A 178 -1.95 13.34 -3.31
C ILE A 178 -2.47 14.77 -3.25
N GLY A 179 -2.61 15.41 -4.42
CA GLY A 179 -3.02 16.81 -4.56
C GLY A 179 -4.25 17.00 -5.44
N GLY A 180 -4.63 18.25 -5.70
CA GLY A 180 -5.62 18.58 -6.73
C GLY A 180 -5.05 18.34 -8.13
N ALA A 181 -5.90 17.90 -9.06
CA ALA A 181 -5.56 17.74 -10.47
C ALA A 181 -5.91 19.01 -11.29
N ASP A 182 -5.56 20.20 -10.79
CA ASP A 182 -5.97 21.51 -11.34
C ASP A 182 -4.86 22.29 -12.06
N ASP A 183 -3.63 21.77 -12.06
CA ASP A 183 -2.49 22.24 -12.87
C ASP A 183 -1.79 21.02 -13.49
N CYS A 184 -2.48 20.37 -14.43
CA CYS A 184 -2.09 19.09 -15.01
C CYS A 184 -1.96 19.19 -16.54
N PRO A 185 -1.23 18.26 -17.19
CA PRO A 185 -1.21 18.20 -18.64
C PRO A 185 -2.62 18.13 -19.24
N ASP A 186 -2.78 18.68 -20.45
CA ASP A 186 -4.03 18.71 -21.21
C ASP A 186 -4.78 17.36 -21.23
N MET A 187 -4.05 16.25 -21.26
CA MET A 187 -4.62 14.90 -21.25
C MET A 187 -5.45 14.60 -19.99
N ILE A 188 -5.12 15.20 -18.86
CA ILE A 188 -5.89 15.13 -17.61
C ILE A 188 -6.99 16.19 -17.62
N GLU A 189 -6.66 17.47 -17.82
CA GLU A 189 -7.64 18.57 -17.68
C GLU A 189 -8.76 18.53 -18.72
N LYS A 190 -8.52 17.92 -19.88
CA LYS A 190 -9.53 17.71 -20.94
C LYS A 190 -10.14 16.31 -20.90
N HIS A 191 -9.72 15.45 -19.96
CA HIS A 191 -10.27 14.11 -19.81
C HIS A 191 -11.76 14.20 -19.48
N GLU A 192 -12.56 13.30 -20.05
CA GLU A 192 -14.03 13.41 -19.92
C GLU A 192 -14.56 13.24 -18.50
N HIS A 193 -13.75 12.64 -17.61
CA HIS A 193 -14.06 12.44 -16.19
C HIS A 193 -13.41 13.48 -15.28
N TRP A 194 -12.59 14.37 -15.83
CA TRP A 194 -11.95 15.41 -15.04
C TRP A 194 -12.98 16.42 -14.50
N SER A 195 -12.70 16.93 -13.30
CA SER A 195 -13.38 18.06 -12.70
C SER A 195 -12.38 18.87 -11.87
N GLY A 196 -12.72 20.12 -11.52
CA GLY A 196 -11.89 20.93 -10.61
C GLY A 196 -11.79 20.38 -9.16
N LYS A 197 -12.38 19.21 -8.89
CA LYS A 197 -12.23 18.46 -7.63
C LYS A 197 -11.41 17.18 -7.79
N SER A 198 -11.05 16.80 -9.02
CA SER A 198 -10.27 15.58 -9.28
C SER A 198 -8.93 15.62 -8.55
N LEU A 199 -8.45 14.45 -8.17
CA LEU A 199 -7.19 14.29 -7.43
C LEU A 199 -6.08 13.83 -8.36
N LEU A 200 -4.84 14.15 -8.00
CA LEU A 200 -3.63 13.67 -8.64
C LEU A 200 -2.79 12.88 -7.62
N LEU A 201 -2.54 11.61 -7.92
CA LEU A 201 -1.57 10.78 -7.22
C LEU A 201 -0.21 10.92 -7.92
N GLY A 202 0.79 11.36 -7.16
CA GLY A 202 2.15 11.60 -7.63
C GLY A 202 3.22 10.96 -6.73
N ASP A 203 4.47 11.04 -7.21
CA ASP A 203 5.70 10.76 -6.46
C ASP A 203 5.66 9.44 -5.66
N VAL A 204 5.09 8.38 -6.24
CA VAL A 204 4.98 7.10 -5.54
C VAL A 204 6.34 6.39 -5.56
N PHE A 205 6.95 6.27 -4.38
CA PHE A 205 8.26 5.65 -4.21
C PHE A 205 8.28 4.66 -3.05
N ILE A 206 9.00 3.55 -3.22
CA ILE A 206 9.34 2.58 -2.18
C ILE A 206 10.83 2.30 -2.32
N GLN A 207 11.58 2.39 -1.22
CA GLN A 207 13.00 2.05 -1.19
C GLN A 207 13.25 0.63 -1.72
N ASP A 208 14.36 0.44 -2.45
CA ASP A 208 14.66 -0.79 -3.20
C ASP A 208 14.58 -2.05 -2.34
N ASP A 209 15.12 -2.02 -1.11
CA ASP A 209 15.12 -3.15 -0.17
C ASP A 209 13.72 -3.59 0.28
N TYR A 210 12.70 -2.75 0.06
CA TYR A 210 11.33 -2.97 0.48
C TYR A 210 10.37 -3.24 -0.70
N GLN A 211 10.86 -3.18 -1.94
CA GLN A 211 10.04 -3.41 -3.13
C GLN A 211 9.54 -4.86 -3.24
N GLY A 212 8.47 -5.06 -4.02
CA GLY A 212 7.89 -6.39 -4.25
C GLY A 212 7.09 -6.97 -3.07
N GLN A 213 6.97 -6.27 -1.95
CA GLN A 213 6.27 -6.74 -0.74
C GLN A 213 4.81 -6.28 -0.64
N GLY A 214 4.32 -5.50 -1.61
CA GLY A 214 2.95 -4.97 -1.64
C GLY A 214 2.80 -3.56 -1.04
N LEU A 215 3.89 -2.96 -0.56
CA LEU A 215 3.89 -1.61 0.03
C LEU A 215 3.46 -0.52 -0.96
N GLY A 216 3.85 -0.62 -2.24
CA GLY A 216 3.36 0.29 -3.27
C GLY A 216 1.83 0.25 -3.41
N THR A 217 1.22 -0.94 -3.32
CA THR A 217 -0.24 -1.08 -3.31
C THR A 217 -0.86 -0.44 -2.07
N MET A 218 -0.20 -0.55 -0.91
CA MET A 218 -0.63 0.09 0.32
C MET A 218 -0.66 1.62 0.18
N LEU A 219 0.40 2.23 -0.37
CA LEU A 219 0.46 3.67 -0.65
C LEU A 219 -0.60 4.13 -1.65
N VAL A 220 -0.72 3.45 -2.80
CA VAL A 220 -1.70 3.81 -3.84
C VAL A 220 -3.14 3.73 -3.31
N SER A 221 -3.39 2.83 -2.37
CA SER A 221 -4.72 2.68 -1.76
C SER A 221 -5.10 3.87 -0.88
N ILE A 222 -4.15 4.66 -0.39
CA ILE A 222 -4.41 5.87 0.40
C ILE A 222 -5.29 6.83 -0.40
N ALA A 223 -4.96 7.05 -1.67
CA ALA A 223 -5.71 7.96 -2.53
C ALA A 223 -7.19 7.59 -2.60
N ARG A 224 -7.51 6.29 -2.52
CA ARG A 224 -8.88 5.77 -2.50
C ARG A 224 -9.58 5.93 -1.14
N THR A 225 -8.81 6.07 -0.06
CA THR A 225 -9.33 6.21 1.32
C THR A 225 -9.48 7.66 1.77
N LEU A 226 -8.79 8.60 1.11
CA LEU A 226 -8.92 10.04 1.36
C LEU A 226 -10.16 10.64 0.71
N GLU A 227 -10.83 9.90 -0.17
CA GLU A 227 -12.11 10.30 -0.73
C GLU A 227 -13.13 10.49 0.40
N ASP A 228 -13.82 11.63 0.41
CA ASP A 228 -15.12 11.70 1.07
C ASP A 228 -15.98 10.59 0.43
N PRO A 229 -16.49 9.61 1.20
CA PRO A 229 -17.34 8.55 0.66
C PRO A 229 -18.56 9.08 -0.12
N GLN A 230 -18.89 10.38 0.01
CA GLN A 230 -19.97 11.03 -0.71
C GLN A 230 -19.55 11.71 -2.03
N GLU A 231 -18.27 12.02 -2.26
CA GLU A 231 -17.85 12.78 -3.45
C GLU A 231 -17.19 11.93 -4.55
N GLU A 232 -16.82 10.67 -4.27
CA GLU A 232 -16.33 9.65 -5.24
C GLU A 232 -15.59 10.28 -6.44
N LEU A 233 -14.41 10.82 -6.20
CA LEU A 233 -13.72 11.69 -7.16
C LEU A 233 -12.78 10.88 -8.07
N PRO A 234 -12.70 11.19 -9.37
CA PRO A 234 -11.68 10.59 -10.23
C PRO A 234 -10.29 10.98 -9.76
N ILE A 235 -9.43 9.96 -9.67
CA ILE A 235 -8.03 10.12 -9.30
C ILE A 235 -7.20 9.87 -10.54
N PHE A 236 -6.38 10.84 -10.91
CA PHE A 236 -5.44 10.73 -12.01
C PHE A 236 -4.05 10.45 -11.48
N LEU A 237 -3.19 9.90 -12.32
CA LEU A 237 -1.75 9.84 -12.08
C LEU A 237 -1.01 10.04 -13.39
N THR A 238 0.23 10.49 -13.28
CA THR A 238 1.19 10.51 -14.39
C THR A 238 2.28 9.48 -14.14
N LEU A 239 2.70 8.81 -15.21
CA LEU A 239 3.77 7.81 -15.14
C LEU A 239 5.06 8.38 -15.72
N LEU A 240 6.17 8.13 -15.03
CA LEU A 240 7.51 8.34 -15.59
C LEU A 240 7.91 7.20 -16.54
N PHE A 241 7.38 5.99 -16.30
CA PHE A 241 7.70 4.79 -17.06
C PHE A 241 6.44 3.96 -17.32
N ASP A 242 6.14 3.69 -18.60
CA ASP A 242 4.97 2.94 -19.05
C ASP A 242 4.92 1.52 -18.47
N GLU A 243 6.09 0.95 -18.14
CA GLU A 243 6.26 -0.38 -17.55
C GLU A 243 5.54 -0.50 -16.20
N ILE A 244 5.46 0.60 -15.44
CA ILE A 244 4.74 0.69 -14.17
C ILE A 244 3.22 0.68 -14.40
N GLY A 245 2.75 1.01 -15.61
CA GLY A 245 1.33 0.97 -15.94
C GLY A 245 0.70 -0.39 -15.68
N LYS A 246 1.43 -1.50 -15.88
CA LYS A 246 0.94 -2.86 -15.56
C LYS A 246 0.65 -3.06 -14.08
N PHE A 247 1.41 -2.42 -13.19
CA PHE A 247 1.17 -2.45 -11.76
C PHE A 247 -0.15 -1.75 -11.42
N TYR A 248 -0.36 -0.54 -11.94
CA TYR A 248 -1.60 0.22 -11.71
C TYR A 248 -2.83 -0.44 -12.34
N GLN A 249 -2.71 -1.04 -13.53
CA GLN A 249 -3.81 -1.78 -14.16
C GLN A 249 -4.33 -2.92 -13.28
N LYS A 250 -3.44 -3.65 -12.60
CA LYS A 250 -3.83 -4.71 -11.64
C LYS A 250 -4.64 -4.16 -10.46
N LEU A 251 -4.51 -2.88 -10.16
CA LEU A 251 -5.24 -2.16 -9.11
C LEU A 251 -6.52 -1.49 -9.64
N GLY A 252 -6.87 -1.69 -10.92
CA GLY A 252 -8.09 -1.17 -11.53
C GLY A 252 -7.95 0.17 -12.23
N TRP A 253 -6.73 0.70 -12.37
CA TRP A 253 -6.48 1.93 -13.12
C TRP A 253 -6.59 1.69 -14.62
N GLN A 254 -7.06 2.70 -15.34
CA GLN A 254 -7.29 2.67 -16.78
C GLN A 254 -6.42 3.74 -17.44
N TRP A 255 -5.91 3.46 -18.65
CA TRP A 255 -5.21 4.48 -19.43
C TRP A 255 -6.19 5.58 -19.84
N CYS A 256 -5.75 6.83 -19.79
CA CYS A 256 -6.57 7.98 -20.19
C CYS A 256 -6.77 8.08 -21.71
N ASP A 257 -5.93 7.40 -22.50
CA ASP A 257 -6.03 7.39 -23.95
C ASP A 257 -5.54 6.06 -24.57
N GLU A 258 -5.58 5.99 -25.90
CA GLU A 258 -5.09 4.83 -26.67
C GLU A 258 -3.56 4.79 -26.80
N THR A 259 -2.86 5.91 -26.53
CA THR A 259 -1.39 5.97 -26.62
C THR A 259 -0.76 5.16 -25.49
N LYS A 260 -1.38 5.18 -24.30
CA LYS A 260 -0.95 4.41 -23.12
C LYS A 260 0.46 4.75 -22.64
N GLU A 261 0.86 6.00 -22.79
CA GLU A 261 2.21 6.42 -22.46
C GLU A 261 2.25 7.04 -21.05
N TYR A 262 1.49 8.12 -20.80
CA TYR A 262 1.85 8.98 -19.67
C TYR A 262 0.82 9.13 -18.55
N CYS A 263 -0.43 8.70 -18.74
CA CYS A 263 -1.49 9.01 -17.76
C CYS A 263 -2.52 7.90 -17.60
N MET A 264 -2.90 7.68 -16.35
CA MET A 264 -3.96 6.76 -15.97
C MET A 264 -4.98 7.43 -15.05
N VAL A 265 -6.19 6.91 -15.06
CA VAL A 265 -7.30 7.31 -14.20
C VAL A 265 -7.84 6.12 -13.44
N TYR A 266 -8.11 6.32 -12.16
CA TYR A 266 -8.92 5.45 -11.34
C TYR A 266 -10.32 6.06 -11.19
N LEU A 267 -11.33 5.26 -11.51
CA LEU A 267 -12.73 5.59 -11.32
C LEU A 267 -13.28 4.73 -10.18
N PRO A 268 -13.76 5.33 -9.07
CA PRO A 268 -14.39 4.58 -8.00
C PRO A 268 -15.53 3.67 -8.51
N PRO A 269 -15.77 2.49 -7.91
CA PRO A 269 -16.76 1.51 -8.41
C PRO A 269 -18.18 2.03 -8.58
N HIS A 270 -18.55 3.07 -7.83
CA HIS A 270 -19.86 3.69 -7.87
C HIS A 270 -19.87 5.07 -8.54
N TYR A 271 -18.72 5.48 -9.10
CA TYR A 271 -18.52 6.76 -9.73
C TYR A 271 -19.63 7.04 -10.73
N LYS A 272 -20.38 8.11 -10.47
CA LYS A 272 -21.31 8.69 -11.43
C LYS A 272 -20.66 9.92 -11.98
N LYS A 273 -20.50 9.98 -13.30
CA LYS A 273 -20.04 11.17 -14.00
C LYS A 273 -20.84 12.36 -13.48
N ILE A 274 -20.15 13.24 -12.73
CA ILE A 274 -20.73 14.51 -12.32
C ILE A 274 -20.78 15.33 -13.59
N ILE A 275 -21.94 15.33 -14.24
CA ILE A 275 -22.20 16.25 -15.34
C ILE A 275 -22.19 17.63 -14.68
N PRO A 276 -21.25 18.52 -15.02
CA PRO A 276 -21.24 19.84 -14.42
C PRO A 276 -22.55 20.53 -14.78
N ASP A 277 -23.40 20.79 -13.78
CA ASP A 277 -24.42 21.81 -13.96
C ASP A 277 -23.68 23.11 -14.25
N ASP A 278 -24.08 23.70 -15.37
CA ASP A 278 -23.46 24.82 -16.06
C ASP A 278 -22.90 25.89 -15.10
N LYS A 279 -21.59 26.11 -15.15
CA LYS A 279 -20.85 27.32 -14.74
C LYS A 279 -20.99 27.82 -13.28
N ARG A 280 -19.81 27.95 -12.66
CA ARG A 280 -19.45 28.73 -11.46
C ARG A 280 -19.81 28.11 -10.12
N LEU A 281 -18.81 27.52 -9.49
CA LEU A 281 -18.51 27.77 -8.08
C LEU A 281 -17.00 27.63 -7.88
N SER A 282 -16.30 28.76 -8.01
CA SER A 282 -14.98 28.95 -7.44
C SER A 282 -15.10 28.76 -5.92
N LEU A 283 -14.74 27.59 -5.41
CA LEU A 283 -14.51 27.42 -3.97
C LEU A 283 -13.21 28.14 -3.63
N ARG A 284 -13.34 29.43 -3.33
CA ARG A 284 -12.33 30.17 -2.57
C ARG A 284 -12.17 29.47 -1.22
N ARG A 285 -11.12 28.67 -1.05
CA ARG A 285 -10.46 28.52 0.26
C ARG A 285 -9.49 29.70 0.44
N PRO A 286 -9.27 30.19 1.68
CA PRO A 286 -8.74 31.52 1.91
C PRO A 286 -7.32 31.66 1.35
N LEU A 287 -7.15 32.73 0.57
CA LEU A 287 -5.87 33.31 0.17
C LEU A 287 -4.97 33.47 1.40
N PHE A 288 -3.91 32.66 1.50
CA PHE A 288 -2.67 33.08 2.14
C PHE A 288 -1.56 33.03 1.09
N SER A 289 -0.76 34.08 1.07
CA SER A 289 -0.03 34.57 -0.10
C SER A 289 1.06 33.61 -0.59
N LEU A 290 0.86 32.97 -1.74
CA LEU A 290 1.97 32.50 -2.57
C LEU A 290 2.73 33.73 -3.10
N LYS A 291 3.89 34.00 -2.51
CA LYS A 291 4.95 34.71 -3.23
C LYS A 291 5.51 33.74 -4.26
N LEU A 292 5.18 34.00 -5.52
CA LEU A 292 5.91 33.55 -6.70
C LEU A 292 7.42 33.61 -6.44
N ILE A 293 8.11 32.48 -6.44
CA ILE A 293 9.53 32.42 -6.77
C ILE A 293 9.65 31.58 -8.04
N LEU A 294 9.77 32.29 -9.15
CA LEU A 294 10.29 31.76 -10.40
C LEU A 294 11.81 31.56 -10.25
N SER A 295 12.29 30.32 -10.34
CA SER A 295 13.66 30.02 -10.78
C SER A 295 13.63 28.76 -11.63
N ARG A 296 13.58 28.90 -12.96
CA ARG A 296 14.74 28.77 -13.86
C ARG A 296 15.42 27.40 -13.79
N THR A 297 15.06 26.56 -14.77
CA THR A 297 15.97 25.80 -15.65
C THR A 297 17.40 25.56 -15.17
N CYS A 298 17.73 24.29 -14.96
CA CYS A 298 19.06 23.68 -15.11
C CYS A 298 18.86 22.53 -16.13
N ALA A 299 19.54 22.33 -17.26
CA ALA A 299 20.91 22.60 -17.70
C ALA A 299 21.99 22.12 -16.73
#